data_AF-A0AAU5RKA2-F1
#
_entry.id   AF-A0AAU5RKA2-F1
#
_cell.length_a   1.000
_cell.length_b   1.000
_cell.length_c   1.000
_cell.angle_alpha   90.00
_cell.angle_beta   90.00
_cell.angle_gamma   90.00
#
_symmetry.space_group_name_H-M   'P 1'
#
loop_
_entity.id
_entity.type
_entity.pdbx_description
1 polymer ?
#
loop_
_entity_poly.entity_id
_entity_poly.type
_entity_poly.pdbx_seq_one_letter_code
_entity_poly.pdbx_strand_id
1 'polypeptide(L)'
;MSLISTLARLEAVREGRAQALATVRHRYVSARPLVIVPLTTAGEAGAPLGALVGTERDAPRLLVVPQPRDRDLRFAFLAELADVVLPYIDGFADAVEPAERTEADPETGKRVKVEVELCADAPQLIVPSRAGVDFVRLLGRSMRFRRTAEQDPETPHPAPPRVPLLGRWLTHFAERARVPGSSLLPALTELLSRHWATGQSNLEDQHLGALLAWIDPPDGTTGAEAALRAELARDAAGQLLHPPAGPATDPAFDNRLLAPAIERYDRARTRLAAAEDGLEADDRLGELTAAEREIRALVESRTRPTWDAVWHGIDLLRALPEGAHVADRWTRDRWSFTGHRDRVLAGEPPQPRLDDAVTAANKLATREREQARLEAQEALDDPLVMAGRRLAGEAFAGEVVEVVMAYSESKRPSPRPLVTVRTDDRPHLGERAKVYRSLGGKPQTAEFVGLTEEEEGVSVTLRILDKMGRGREPEEGSVPEKGDRLCFTLFEHEQRGGAKLPDPEDTPWTHGGPPGESAATTAERPDAVTEEDVL
;
A
#
# COMPACT_ATOMS: atom_id res chain seq x y z
N MET A 1 4.10 -7.52 18.10
CA MET A 1 5.41 -7.96 17.60
C MET A 1 5.58 -9.42 17.98
N SER A 2 6.04 -10.26 17.04
CA SER A 2 6.35 -11.66 17.30
C SER A 2 7.68 -11.79 18.06
N LEU A 3 7.91 -12.95 18.70
CA LEU A 3 9.19 -13.26 19.34
C LEU A 3 10.36 -13.16 18.34
N ILE A 4 10.20 -13.67 17.12
CA ILE A 4 11.23 -13.60 16.08
C ILE A 4 11.56 -12.16 15.67
N SER A 5 10.54 -11.29 15.57
CA SER A 5 10.79 -9.87 15.29
C SER A 5 11.54 -9.17 16.43
N THR A 6 11.29 -9.59 17.68
CA THR A 6 12.00 -9.03 18.84
C THR A 6 13.45 -9.49 18.86
N LEU A 7 13.70 -10.78 18.59
CA LEU A 7 15.03 -11.33 18.47
C LEU A 7 15.82 -10.64 17.35
N ALA A 8 15.24 -10.51 16.16
CA ALA A 8 15.86 -9.85 15.02
C ALA A 8 16.27 -8.39 15.32
N ARG A 9 15.46 -7.65 16.10
CA ARG A 9 15.82 -6.29 16.54
C ARG A 9 16.97 -6.28 17.54
N LEU A 10 17.01 -7.23 18.48
CA LEU A 10 18.14 -7.37 19.42
C LEU A 10 19.44 -7.78 18.69
N GLU A 11 19.33 -8.69 17.73
CA GLU A 11 20.44 -9.06 16.85
C GLU A 11 20.90 -7.88 16.00
N ALA A 12 19.97 -7.05 15.50
CA ALA A 12 20.32 -5.84 14.76
C ALA A 12 21.18 -4.90 15.60
N VAL A 13 20.81 -4.67 16.87
CA VAL A 13 21.62 -3.88 17.81
C VAL A 13 22.99 -4.52 18.04
N ARG A 14 23.05 -5.85 18.22
CA ARG A 14 24.31 -6.56 18.49
C ARG A 14 25.27 -6.54 17.31
N GLU A 15 24.78 -6.81 16.11
CA GLU A 15 25.57 -6.86 14.88
C GLU A 15 25.81 -5.46 14.29
N GLY A 16 25.09 -4.44 14.76
CA GLY A 16 25.16 -3.09 14.23
C GLY A 16 24.62 -2.97 12.80
N ARG A 17 23.72 -3.85 12.36
CA ARG A 17 23.09 -3.81 11.02
C ARG A 17 21.71 -4.44 11.07
N ALA A 18 20.77 -3.96 10.24
CA ALA A 18 19.42 -4.52 10.19
C ALA A 18 19.43 -6.03 9.86
N GLN A 19 18.52 -6.76 10.49
CA GLN A 19 18.33 -8.20 10.25
C GLN A 19 17.16 -8.44 9.31
N ALA A 20 17.29 -9.43 8.42
CA ALA A 20 16.21 -9.80 7.53
C ALA A 20 15.03 -10.39 8.32
N LEU A 21 13.83 -9.87 8.06
CA LEU A 21 12.55 -10.43 8.52
C LEU A 21 11.87 -11.28 7.46
N ALA A 22 12.29 -11.12 6.20
CA ALA A 22 11.77 -11.82 5.04
C ALA A 22 12.92 -12.21 4.10
N THR A 23 12.77 -13.33 3.42
CA THR A 23 13.71 -13.83 2.40
C THR A 23 13.27 -13.51 0.98
N VAL A 24 11.99 -13.21 0.79
CA VAL A 24 11.38 -12.82 -0.49
C VAL A 24 10.69 -11.46 -0.34
N ARG A 25 10.51 -10.73 -1.44
CA ARG A 25 9.65 -9.55 -1.46
C ARG A 25 8.18 -9.97 -1.51
N HIS A 26 7.38 -9.43 -0.61
CA HIS A 26 5.94 -9.74 -0.50
C HIS A 26 5.03 -8.75 -1.22
N ARG A 27 5.60 -7.76 -1.89
CA ARG A 27 4.91 -6.72 -2.64
C ARG A 27 5.46 -6.64 -4.05
N TYR A 28 4.57 -6.31 -4.98
CA TYR A 28 4.96 -6.05 -6.36
C TYR A 28 5.76 -4.75 -6.40
N VAL A 29 6.84 -4.75 -7.16
CA VAL A 29 7.65 -3.56 -7.43
C VAL A 29 7.72 -3.42 -8.94
N SER A 30 7.00 -2.42 -9.46
CA SER A 30 6.97 -2.13 -10.89
C SER A 30 8.36 -1.86 -11.43
N ALA A 31 8.58 -2.15 -12.71
CA ALA A 31 9.80 -1.76 -13.41
C ALA A 31 9.90 -0.22 -13.55
N ARG A 32 8.76 0.48 -13.63
CA ARG A 32 8.67 1.94 -13.80
C ARG A 32 7.66 2.54 -12.81
N PRO A 33 7.91 2.49 -11.49
CA PRO A 33 7.00 3.09 -10.52
C PRO A 33 7.02 4.61 -10.67
N LEU A 34 5.88 5.27 -10.45
CA LEU A 34 5.82 6.72 -10.33
C LEU A 34 6.13 7.11 -8.88
N VAL A 35 7.29 7.70 -8.65
CA VAL A 35 7.68 8.20 -7.34
C VAL A 35 7.12 9.61 -7.14
N ILE A 36 6.55 9.88 -5.96
CA ILE A 36 6.08 11.20 -5.55
C ILE A 36 6.69 11.53 -4.18
N VAL A 37 7.54 12.56 -4.12
CA VAL A 37 8.12 13.10 -2.88
C VAL A 37 7.47 14.45 -2.60
N PRO A 38 6.37 14.50 -1.84
CA PRO A 38 5.65 15.74 -1.58
C PRO A 38 6.30 16.55 -0.45
N LEU A 39 6.11 17.87 -0.48
CA LEU A 39 6.33 18.79 0.63
C LEU A 39 5.11 19.69 0.81
N THR A 40 4.77 19.94 2.07
CA THR A 40 3.72 20.89 2.50
C THR A 40 4.32 22.00 3.33
N THR A 41 3.68 23.15 3.31
CA THR A 41 4.08 24.29 4.15
C THR A 41 3.72 24.02 5.61
N ALA A 42 4.61 24.37 6.53
CA ALA A 42 4.33 24.28 7.95
C ALA A 42 3.17 25.24 8.35
N GLY A 43 2.23 24.74 9.16
CA GLY A 43 1.16 25.55 9.76
C GLY A 43 -0.12 25.71 8.93
N GLU A 44 -0.16 25.23 7.69
CA GLU A 44 -1.37 25.24 6.85
C GLU A 44 -1.62 23.83 6.32
N ALA A 45 -2.71 23.21 6.78
CA ALA A 45 -2.98 21.80 6.53
C ALA A 45 -3.20 21.53 5.04
N GLY A 46 -2.23 20.87 4.40
CA GLY A 46 -2.32 20.43 3.01
C GLY A 46 -1.79 21.41 1.97
N ALA A 47 -1.46 22.65 2.32
CA ALA A 47 -0.94 23.63 1.38
C ALA A 47 0.36 23.10 0.72
N PRO A 48 0.35 22.79 -0.60
CA PRO A 48 1.51 22.23 -1.27
C PRO A 48 2.62 23.27 -1.31
N LEU A 49 3.83 22.87 -0.93
CA LEU A 49 5.05 23.67 -1.13
C LEU A 49 5.75 23.23 -2.43
N GLY A 50 5.78 21.92 -2.69
CA GLY A 50 6.35 21.37 -3.90
C GLY A 50 6.36 19.85 -3.90
N ALA A 51 6.84 19.27 -4.99
CA ALA A 51 7.04 17.83 -5.10
C ALA A 51 8.11 17.51 -6.16
N LEU A 52 8.91 16.46 -5.91
CA LEU A 52 9.56 15.73 -7.00
C LEU A 52 8.65 14.59 -7.43
N VAL A 53 8.40 14.48 -8.74
CA VAL A 53 7.56 13.45 -9.33
C VAL A 53 8.19 12.90 -10.61
N GLY A 54 8.12 11.58 -10.81
CA GLY A 54 8.60 10.96 -12.04
C GLY A 54 8.86 9.46 -11.92
N THR A 55 9.22 8.84 -13.03
CA THR A 55 9.55 7.41 -13.13
C THR A 55 11.05 7.14 -13.30
N GLU A 56 11.85 8.19 -13.54
CA GLU A 56 13.27 8.09 -13.83
C GLU A 56 14.10 8.70 -12.71
N ARG A 57 15.03 7.92 -12.13
CA ARG A 57 15.87 8.34 -11.00
C ARG A 57 16.62 9.65 -11.25
N ASP A 58 17.21 9.79 -12.44
CA ASP A 58 18.11 10.90 -12.75
C ASP A 58 17.41 12.11 -13.39
N ALA A 59 16.12 11.99 -13.72
CA ALA A 59 15.34 13.04 -14.37
C ALA A 59 13.97 13.27 -13.69
N PRO A 60 13.93 13.59 -12.39
CA PRO A 60 12.67 13.94 -11.74
C PRO A 60 12.13 15.28 -12.26
N ARG A 61 10.81 15.43 -12.25
CA ARG A 61 10.15 16.72 -12.47
C ARG A 61 9.88 17.40 -11.13
N LEU A 62 10.42 18.61 -10.98
CA LEU A 62 10.24 19.44 -9.80
C LEU A 62 9.07 20.42 -10.00
N LEU A 63 8.05 20.27 -9.14
CA LEU A 63 6.90 21.16 -9.02
C LEU A 63 7.04 22.01 -7.76
N VAL A 64 6.74 23.31 -7.83
CA VAL A 64 6.98 24.26 -6.74
C VAL A 64 5.83 25.27 -6.68
N VAL A 65 5.41 25.62 -5.47
CA VAL A 65 4.48 26.72 -5.21
C VAL A 65 5.26 27.85 -4.55
N PRO A 66 5.64 28.92 -5.29
CA PRO A 66 6.45 30.01 -4.74
C PRO A 66 5.82 30.74 -3.56
N GLN A 67 4.48 30.83 -3.54
CA GLN A 67 3.72 31.39 -2.43
C GLN A 67 2.57 30.43 -2.08
N PRO A 68 2.73 29.55 -1.09
CA PRO A 68 1.74 28.51 -0.73
C PRO A 68 0.38 29.03 -0.29
N ARG A 69 0.30 30.30 0.14
CA ARG A 69 -0.97 30.98 0.48
C ARG A 69 -1.73 31.50 -0.74
N ASP A 70 -1.08 31.51 -1.90
CA ASP A 70 -1.69 31.97 -3.14
C ASP A 70 -2.48 30.84 -3.79
N ARG A 71 -3.79 31.03 -3.87
CA ARG A 71 -4.72 30.03 -4.39
C ARG A 71 -4.48 29.70 -5.86
N ASP A 72 -4.10 30.68 -6.68
CA ASP A 72 -3.91 30.47 -8.11
C ASP A 72 -2.63 29.66 -8.37
N LEU A 73 -1.56 29.95 -7.63
CA LEU A 73 -0.31 29.17 -7.70
C LEU A 73 -0.51 27.73 -7.23
N ARG A 74 -1.34 27.50 -6.21
CA ARG A 74 -1.71 26.14 -5.79
C ARG A 74 -2.47 25.38 -6.87
N PHE A 75 -3.43 26.03 -7.53
CA PHE A 75 -4.14 25.38 -8.63
C PHE A 75 -3.24 25.10 -9.81
N ALA A 76 -2.31 26.00 -10.13
CA ALA A 76 -1.28 25.74 -11.14
C ALA A 76 -0.46 24.50 -10.79
N PHE A 77 -0.01 24.37 -9.54
CA PHE A 77 0.67 23.16 -9.07
C PHE A 77 -0.18 21.89 -9.22
N LEU A 78 -1.46 21.93 -8.86
CA LEU A 78 -2.36 20.79 -9.01
C LEU A 78 -2.58 20.40 -10.49
N ALA A 79 -2.65 21.39 -11.37
CA ALA A 79 -2.75 21.18 -12.80
C ALA A 79 -1.47 20.58 -13.38
N GLU A 80 -0.30 21.08 -12.96
CA GLU A 80 0.99 20.51 -13.36
C GLU A 80 1.20 19.09 -12.82
N LEU A 81 0.74 18.80 -11.60
CA LEU A 81 0.75 17.45 -11.06
C LEU A 81 -0.14 16.52 -11.91
N ALA A 82 -1.32 16.98 -12.32
CA ALA A 82 -2.19 16.25 -13.23
C ALA A 82 -1.51 16.00 -14.58
N ASP A 83 -0.78 16.97 -15.11
CA ASP A 83 -0.03 16.87 -16.37
C ASP A 83 1.12 15.85 -16.32
N VAL A 84 1.54 15.39 -15.13
CA VAL A 84 2.53 14.32 -14.96
C VAL A 84 1.87 12.98 -14.66
N VAL A 85 0.92 12.96 -13.71
CA VAL A 85 0.37 11.73 -13.16
C VAL A 85 -0.64 11.09 -14.11
N LEU A 86 -1.49 11.88 -14.77
CA LEU A 86 -2.53 11.31 -15.65
C LEU A 86 -1.94 10.62 -16.88
N PRO A 87 -0.97 11.21 -17.63
CA PRO A 87 -0.36 10.49 -18.76
C PRO A 87 0.31 9.17 -18.35
N TYR A 88 0.88 9.11 -17.14
CA TYR A 88 1.41 7.86 -16.60
C TYR A 88 0.30 6.82 -16.37
N ILE A 89 -0.83 7.21 -15.77
CA ILE A 89 -1.99 6.32 -15.54
C ILE A 89 -2.60 5.86 -16.87
N ASP A 90 -2.83 6.79 -17.79
CA ASP A 90 -3.44 6.53 -19.10
C ASP A 90 -2.58 5.54 -19.92
N GLY A 91 -1.25 5.55 -19.72
CA GLY A 91 -0.34 4.57 -20.32
C GLY A 91 -0.61 3.09 -19.96
N PHE A 92 -1.45 2.82 -18.95
CA PHE A 92 -1.88 1.47 -18.57
C PHE A 92 -3.33 1.16 -18.98
N ALA A 93 -4.09 2.16 -19.46
CA ALA A 93 -5.52 2.03 -19.68
C ALA A 93 -5.86 1.23 -20.96
N ASP A 94 -5.06 1.37 -22.03
CA ASP A 94 -5.39 0.83 -23.35
C ASP A 94 -4.91 -0.61 -23.57
N ALA A 95 -3.81 -1.01 -22.91
CA ALA A 95 -3.27 -2.36 -23.05
C ALA A 95 -4.10 -3.33 -22.22
N VAL A 96 -4.93 -4.16 -22.87
CA VAL A 96 -5.82 -5.13 -22.22
C VAL A 96 -5.57 -6.56 -22.70
N GLU A 97 -5.92 -7.52 -21.85
CA GLU A 97 -5.94 -8.95 -22.16
C GLU A 97 -7.31 -9.55 -21.81
N PRO A 98 -7.77 -10.58 -22.54
CA PRO A 98 -9.02 -11.26 -22.23
C PRO A 98 -8.90 -12.00 -20.90
N ALA A 99 -9.89 -11.82 -20.03
CA ALA A 99 -9.96 -12.50 -18.74
C ALA A 99 -11.38 -12.99 -18.45
N GLU A 100 -11.49 -14.08 -17.69
CA GLU A 100 -12.79 -14.59 -17.26
C GLU A 100 -13.19 -13.98 -15.92
N ARG A 101 -14.38 -13.39 -15.86
CA ARG A 101 -15.01 -12.96 -14.62
C ARG A 101 -16.30 -13.75 -14.39
N THR A 102 -16.53 -14.17 -13.15
CA THR A 102 -17.81 -14.79 -12.79
C THR A 102 -18.79 -13.72 -12.37
N GLU A 103 -19.91 -13.62 -13.07
CA GLU A 103 -20.99 -12.69 -12.77
C GLU A 103 -22.30 -13.46 -12.55
N ALA A 104 -23.22 -12.86 -11.81
CA ALA A 104 -24.56 -13.40 -11.68
C ALA A 104 -25.36 -12.97 -12.92
N ASP A 105 -25.89 -13.96 -13.63
CA ASP A 105 -26.81 -13.75 -14.74
C ASP A 105 -28.01 -12.92 -14.26
N PRO A 106 -28.31 -11.76 -14.87
CA PRO A 106 -29.39 -10.89 -14.44
C PRO A 106 -30.78 -11.54 -14.49
N GLU A 107 -31.00 -12.50 -15.40
CA GLU A 107 -32.29 -13.17 -15.59
C GLU A 107 -32.41 -14.42 -14.70
N THR A 108 -31.32 -15.18 -14.56
CA THR A 108 -31.36 -16.49 -13.90
C THR A 108 -30.75 -16.51 -12.50
N GLY A 109 -30.02 -15.46 -12.11
CA GLY A 109 -29.26 -15.37 -10.86
C GLY A 109 -28.12 -16.39 -10.76
N LYS A 110 -27.86 -17.18 -11.82
CA LYS A 110 -26.81 -18.20 -11.84
C LYS A 110 -25.46 -17.56 -12.10
N ARG A 111 -24.41 -18.16 -11.54
CA ARG A 111 -23.04 -17.74 -11.79
C ARG A 111 -22.61 -18.19 -13.18
N VAL A 112 -22.40 -17.24 -14.09
CA VAL A 112 -21.92 -17.47 -15.45
C VAL A 112 -20.54 -16.83 -15.60
N LYS A 113 -19.68 -17.46 -16.41
CA LYS A 113 -18.38 -16.90 -16.77
C LYS A 113 -18.56 -15.99 -17.98
N VAL A 114 -18.17 -14.73 -17.84
CA VAL A 114 -18.18 -13.73 -18.89
C VAL A 114 -16.75 -13.36 -19.21
N GLU A 115 -16.45 -13.22 -20.50
CA GLU A 115 -15.18 -12.70 -20.97
C GLU A 115 -15.20 -11.17 -20.83
N VAL A 116 -14.21 -10.64 -20.15
CA VAL A 116 -14.05 -9.20 -19.91
C VAL A 116 -12.61 -8.78 -20.21
N GLU A 117 -12.41 -7.51 -20.49
CA GLU A 117 -11.09 -6.94 -20.72
C GLU A 117 -10.43 -6.61 -19.37
N LEU A 118 -9.25 -7.16 -19.12
CA LEU A 118 -8.42 -6.84 -17.96
C LEU A 118 -7.20 -6.02 -18.44
N CYS A 119 -6.91 -4.88 -17.80
CA CYS A 119 -5.68 -4.14 -18.11
C CYS A 119 -4.46 -5.06 -17.91
N ALA A 120 -3.57 -5.13 -18.90
CA ALA A 120 -2.39 -5.99 -18.91
C ALA A 120 -1.45 -5.70 -17.73
N ASP A 121 -1.42 -4.45 -17.26
CA ASP A 121 -0.70 -4.03 -16.06
C ASP A 121 -1.46 -2.89 -15.35
N ALA A 122 -0.95 -2.39 -14.23
CA ALA A 122 -1.53 -1.27 -13.50
C ALA A 122 -0.48 -0.25 -13.03
N PRO A 123 -0.85 1.03 -12.88
CA PRO A 123 0.05 2.05 -12.34
C PRO A 123 0.38 1.78 -10.86
N GLN A 124 1.68 1.84 -10.53
CA GLN A 124 2.15 1.86 -9.14
C GLN A 124 2.70 3.24 -8.80
N LEU A 125 2.21 3.83 -7.70
CA LEU A 125 2.70 5.10 -7.14
C LEU A 125 3.45 4.81 -5.85
N ILE A 126 4.68 5.30 -5.69
CA ILE A 126 5.48 5.11 -4.46
C ILE A 126 5.69 6.45 -3.78
N VAL A 127 5.43 6.49 -2.49
CA VAL A 127 5.71 7.66 -1.63
C VAL A 127 6.74 7.28 -0.55
N PRO A 128 7.52 8.24 -0.01
CA PRO A 128 8.59 7.90 0.92
C PRO A 128 8.09 7.27 2.22
N SER A 129 7.01 7.82 2.77
CA SER A 129 6.51 7.49 4.10
C SER A 129 4.98 7.45 4.12
N ARG A 130 4.40 6.92 5.20
CA ARG A 130 2.94 6.86 5.40
C ARG A 130 2.29 8.24 5.30
N ALA A 131 2.97 9.28 5.76
CA ALA A 131 2.47 10.64 5.67
C ALA A 131 2.32 11.11 4.20
N GLY A 132 3.12 10.57 3.27
CA GLY A 132 2.93 10.76 1.84
C GLY A 132 1.64 10.11 1.31
N VAL A 133 1.24 8.94 1.84
CA VAL A 133 -0.03 8.30 1.50
C VAL A 133 -1.20 9.16 1.97
N ASP A 134 -1.11 9.71 3.18
CA ASP A 134 -2.12 10.61 3.74
C ASP A 134 -2.21 11.92 2.94
N PHE A 135 -1.09 12.44 2.46
CA PHE A 135 -1.07 13.60 1.56
C PHE A 135 -1.76 13.32 0.22
N VAL A 136 -1.46 12.17 -0.42
CA VAL A 136 -2.15 11.75 -1.65
C VAL A 136 -3.65 11.62 -1.43
N ARG A 137 -4.06 11.06 -0.29
CA ARG A 137 -5.47 10.97 0.11
C ARG A 137 -6.12 12.35 0.26
N LEU A 138 -5.42 13.29 0.89
CA LEU A 138 -5.89 14.67 1.05
C LEU A 138 -6.08 15.36 -0.30
N LEU A 139 -5.10 15.24 -1.20
CA LEU A 139 -5.20 15.76 -2.57
C LEU A 139 -6.41 15.17 -3.31
N GLY A 140 -6.59 13.85 -3.27
CA GLY A 140 -7.76 13.18 -3.84
C GLY A 140 -9.10 13.74 -3.34
N ARG A 141 -9.22 13.97 -2.03
CA ARG A 141 -10.40 14.62 -1.41
C ARG A 141 -10.62 16.05 -1.88
N SER A 142 -9.57 16.86 -1.87
CA SER A 142 -9.65 18.29 -2.19
C SER A 142 -9.94 18.58 -3.68
N MET A 143 -9.65 17.63 -4.57
CA MET A 143 -9.70 17.82 -6.02
C MET A 143 -10.93 17.20 -6.67
N ARG A 144 -11.40 16.01 -6.24
CA ARG A 144 -12.34 15.19 -7.02
C ARG A 144 -13.72 15.80 -7.31
N PHE A 145 -14.12 16.81 -6.52
CA PHE A 145 -15.40 17.53 -6.67
C PHE A 145 -15.24 18.97 -7.16
N ARG A 146 -14.05 19.36 -7.60
CA ARG A 146 -13.83 20.71 -8.13
C ARG A 146 -14.62 20.88 -9.44
N ARG A 147 -15.38 21.97 -9.52
CA ARG A 147 -16.19 22.29 -10.71
C ARG A 147 -15.32 22.82 -11.82
N THR A 148 -15.58 22.33 -13.02
CA THR A 148 -14.97 22.82 -14.25
C THR A 148 -15.83 23.93 -14.86
N ALA A 149 -15.25 24.72 -15.78
CA ALA A 149 -15.98 25.78 -16.48
C ALA A 149 -17.16 25.22 -17.30
N GLU A 150 -17.06 23.99 -17.80
CA GLU A 150 -18.12 23.32 -18.56
C GLU A 150 -19.31 22.93 -17.66
N GLN A 151 -19.04 22.56 -16.41
CA GLN A 151 -20.06 22.13 -15.45
C GLN A 151 -20.78 23.29 -14.77
N ASP A 152 -20.06 24.39 -14.54
CA ASP A 152 -20.59 25.58 -13.86
C ASP A 152 -19.85 26.84 -14.38
N PRO A 153 -20.32 27.43 -15.50
CA PRO A 153 -19.69 28.59 -16.12
C PRO A 153 -19.63 29.83 -15.20
N GLU A 154 -20.56 29.92 -14.23
CA GLU A 154 -20.65 31.03 -13.28
C GLU A 154 -19.74 30.84 -12.06
N THR A 155 -19.02 29.72 -11.97
CA THR A 155 -18.11 29.48 -10.84
C THR A 155 -16.94 30.47 -10.89
N PRO A 156 -16.62 31.19 -9.80
CA PRO A 156 -15.59 32.25 -9.85
C PRO A 156 -14.17 31.77 -10.19
N HIS A 157 -13.87 30.49 -9.94
CA HIS A 157 -12.55 29.89 -10.20
C HIS A 157 -12.71 28.44 -10.69
N PRO A 158 -13.03 28.23 -11.97
CA PRO A 158 -13.20 26.88 -12.52
C PRO A 158 -11.87 26.14 -12.55
N ALA A 159 -11.87 24.88 -12.12
CA ALA A 159 -10.70 24.02 -12.23
C ALA A 159 -10.57 23.47 -13.66
N PRO A 160 -9.34 23.32 -14.19
CA PRO A 160 -9.11 22.58 -15.43
C PRO A 160 -9.66 21.14 -15.30
N PRO A 161 -10.30 20.54 -16.33
CA PRO A 161 -10.95 19.21 -16.22
C PRO A 161 -10.06 18.07 -15.72
N ARG A 162 -8.76 18.15 -16.00
CA ARG A 162 -7.75 17.20 -15.52
C ARG A 162 -7.56 17.19 -14.00
N VAL A 163 -7.83 18.31 -13.31
CA VAL A 163 -7.69 18.41 -11.85
C VAL A 163 -8.70 17.51 -11.11
N PRO A 164 -10.02 17.62 -11.33
CA PRO A 164 -10.97 16.70 -10.69
C PRO A 164 -10.78 15.25 -11.14
N LEU A 165 -10.36 15.00 -12.40
CA LEU A 165 -10.01 13.66 -12.86
C LEU A 165 -8.85 13.06 -12.05
N LEU A 166 -7.76 13.80 -11.87
CA LEU A 166 -6.66 13.36 -10.99
C LEU A 166 -7.16 13.12 -9.56
N GLY A 167 -8.05 13.98 -9.04
CA GLY A 167 -8.66 13.79 -7.73
C GLY A 167 -9.39 12.44 -7.58
N ARG A 168 -10.11 11.99 -8.62
CA ARG A 168 -10.78 10.68 -8.64
C ARG A 168 -9.77 9.53 -8.59
N TRP A 169 -8.70 9.61 -9.38
CA TRP A 169 -7.62 8.61 -9.38
C TRP A 169 -6.87 8.54 -8.05
N LEU A 170 -6.43 9.69 -7.50
CA LEU A 170 -5.75 9.71 -6.20
C LEU A 170 -6.65 9.19 -5.07
N THR A 171 -7.96 9.44 -5.15
CA THR A 171 -8.93 8.85 -4.22
C THR A 171 -8.94 7.32 -4.34
N HIS A 172 -8.92 6.76 -5.55
CA HIS A 172 -8.79 5.31 -5.75
C HIS A 172 -7.49 4.74 -5.17
N PHE A 173 -6.34 5.33 -5.48
CA PHE A 173 -5.05 4.90 -4.93
C PHE A 173 -5.03 4.95 -3.39
N ALA A 174 -5.58 6.00 -2.79
CA ALA A 174 -5.70 6.12 -1.34
C ALA A 174 -6.64 5.08 -0.71
N GLU A 175 -7.75 4.74 -1.38
CA GLU A 175 -8.61 3.63 -0.96
C GLU A 175 -7.86 2.30 -0.99
N ARG A 176 -7.03 2.09 -2.02
CA ARG A 176 -6.23 0.87 -2.23
C ARG A 176 -5.06 0.74 -1.27
N ALA A 177 -4.41 1.83 -0.86
CA ALA A 177 -3.39 1.82 0.17
C ALA A 177 -3.89 1.24 1.52
N ARG A 178 -5.21 1.27 1.77
CA ARG A 178 -5.84 0.70 2.98
C ARG A 178 -6.23 -0.77 2.83
N VAL A 179 -6.04 -1.36 1.65
CA VAL A 179 -6.32 -2.77 1.40
C VAL A 179 -5.03 -3.56 1.60
N PRO A 180 -4.98 -4.46 2.60
CA PRO A 180 -3.79 -5.26 2.86
C PRO A 180 -3.33 -6.02 1.61
N GLY A 181 -2.03 -5.95 1.34
CA GLY A 181 -1.43 -6.64 0.19
C GLY A 181 -1.49 -5.87 -1.12
N SER A 182 -2.25 -4.76 -1.19
CA SER A 182 -2.23 -3.89 -2.36
C SER A 182 -0.85 -3.26 -2.53
N SER A 183 -0.43 -3.13 -3.79
CA SER A 183 0.85 -2.55 -4.21
C SER A 183 0.64 -1.30 -5.08
N LEU A 184 -0.57 -0.73 -5.14
CA LEU A 184 -0.87 0.42 -6.00
C LEU A 184 -0.35 1.76 -5.44
N LEU A 185 -0.36 1.93 -4.11
CA LEU A 185 0.17 3.12 -3.42
C LEU A 185 0.92 2.74 -2.12
N PRO A 186 2.06 2.04 -2.19
CA PRO A 186 2.83 1.73 -1.00
C PRO A 186 3.67 2.92 -0.51
N ALA A 187 3.85 2.97 0.81
CA ALA A 187 4.85 3.80 1.46
C ALA A 187 6.17 3.03 1.58
N LEU A 188 7.29 3.63 1.17
CA LEU A 188 8.57 2.93 1.14
C LEU A 188 9.06 2.53 2.53
N THR A 189 8.91 3.40 3.55
CA THR A 189 9.26 3.04 4.93
C THR A 189 8.52 1.78 5.40
N GLU A 190 7.23 1.65 5.09
CA GLU A 190 6.44 0.46 5.44
C GLU A 190 6.88 -0.79 4.65
N LEU A 191 7.26 -0.63 3.38
CA LEU A 191 7.82 -1.74 2.59
C LEU A 191 9.14 -2.22 3.17
N LEU A 192 10.06 -1.32 3.48
CA LEU A 192 11.37 -1.66 4.02
C LEU A 192 11.26 -2.29 5.42
N SER A 193 10.51 -1.69 6.34
CA SER A 193 10.32 -2.24 7.70
C SER A 193 9.59 -3.58 7.75
N ARG A 194 8.95 -4.01 6.64
CA ARG A 194 8.42 -5.38 6.51
C ARG A 194 9.49 -6.43 6.24
N HIS A 195 10.60 -6.05 5.62
CA HIS A 195 11.65 -6.98 5.20
C HIS A 195 12.89 -6.90 6.09
N TRP A 196 13.08 -5.81 6.82
CA TRP A 196 14.23 -5.61 7.70
C TRP A 196 13.82 -5.11 9.08
N ALA A 197 14.36 -5.75 10.12
CA ALA A 197 14.31 -5.32 11.50
C ALA A 197 15.52 -4.46 11.84
N THR A 198 15.28 -3.28 12.37
CA THR A 198 16.32 -2.35 12.82
C THR A 198 16.46 -2.36 14.34
N GLY A 199 17.56 -1.79 14.86
CA GLY A 199 17.74 -1.58 16.29
C GLY A 199 16.92 -0.41 16.87
N GLN A 200 16.32 0.41 16.00
CA GLN A 200 15.53 1.59 16.37
C GLN A 200 14.04 1.27 16.53
N SER A 201 13.27 2.21 17.05
CA SER A 201 11.82 2.10 17.20
C SER A 201 11.09 2.23 15.85
N ASN A 202 9.86 1.73 15.78
CA ASN A 202 9.01 1.86 14.60
C ASN A 202 8.72 3.34 14.23
N LEU A 203 8.84 4.25 15.20
CA LEU A 203 8.69 5.69 14.96
C LEU A 203 9.93 6.25 14.26
N GLU A 204 11.13 5.88 14.72
CA GLU A 204 12.40 6.26 14.09
C GLU A 204 12.52 5.64 12.68
N ASP A 205 11.99 4.44 12.46
CA ASP A 205 11.89 3.83 11.11
C ASP A 205 11.07 4.67 10.12
N GLN A 206 10.27 5.66 10.56
CA GLN A 206 9.61 6.58 9.64
C GLN A 206 10.57 7.61 9.03
N HIS A 207 11.78 7.76 9.56
CA HIS A 207 12.83 8.54 8.94
C HIS A 207 13.56 7.70 7.89
N LEU A 208 13.15 7.82 6.61
CA LEU A 208 13.64 6.96 5.52
C LEU A 208 15.17 6.88 5.44
N GLY A 209 15.88 8.00 5.61
CA GLY A 209 17.35 8.00 5.60
C GLY A 209 17.98 7.20 6.75
N ALA A 210 17.34 7.20 7.93
CA ALA A 210 17.83 6.47 9.10
C ALA A 210 17.52 4.98 8.97
N LEU A 211 16.34 4.64 8.46
CA LEU A 211 15.97 3.27 8.11
C LEU A 211 16.94 2.66 7.08
N LEU A 212 17.24 3.37 6.00
CA LEU A 212 18.21 2.91 5.00
C LEU A 212 19.62 2.79 5.59
N ALA A 213 20.03 3.70 6.47
CA ALA A 213 21.32 3.61 7.16
C ALA A 213 21.45 2.36 8.04
N TRP A 214 20.35 1.81 8.55
CA TRP A 214 20.36 0.50 9.22
C TRP A 214 20.44 -0.68 8.25
N ILE A 215 19.75 -0.60 7.11
CA ILE A 215 19.65 -1.68 6.12
C ILE A 215 20.93 -1.83 5.31
N ASP A 216 21.46 -0.69 4.86
CA ASP A 216 22.66 -0.59 4.05
C ASP A 216 23.60 0.53 4.56
N PRO A 217 24.19 0.37 5.76
CA PRO A 217 25.15 1.33 6.29
C PRO A 217 26.40 1.41 5.40
N PRO A 218 27.02 2.61 5.29
CA PRO A 218 28.34 2.75 4.68
C PRO A 218 29.39 1.85 5.34
N ASP A 219 30.36 1.40 4.54
CA ASP A 219 31.46 0.54 5.00
C ASP A 219 32.18 1.14 6.22
N GLY A 220 32.40 0.30 7.22
CA GLY A 220 33.11 0.67 8.45
C GLY A 220 32.28 1.48 9.45
N THR A 221 30.98 1.67 9.22
CA THR A 221 30.06 2.29 10.21
C THR A 221 28.96 1.33 10.63
N THR A 222 28.52 1.43 11.89
CA THR A 222 27.34 0.69 12.34
C THR A 222 26.06 1.40 11.88
N GLY A 223 24.98 0.64 11.73
CA GLY A 223 23.66 1.17 11.40
C GLY A 223 23.19 2.23 12.40
N ALA A 224 23.51 2.06 13.68
CA ALA A 224 23.21 3.05 14.71
C ALA A 224 23.98 4.38 14.51
N GLU A 225 25.27 4.32 14.21
CA GLU A 225 26.08 5.53 13.94
C GLU A 225 25.66 6.22 12.64
N ALA A 226 25.36 5.44 11.60
CA ALA A 226 24.91 5.95 10.31
C ALA A 226 23.50 6.56 10.41
N ALA A 227 22.58 5.94 11.15
CA ALA A 227 21.24 6.48 11.41
C ALA A 227 21.30 7.77 12.21
N LEU A 228 22.10 7.81 13.30
CA LEU A 228 22.31 9.02 14.08
C LEU A 228 22.87 10.16 13.22
N ARG A 229 23.82 9.84 12.32
CA ARG A 229 24.33 10.82 11.35
C ARG A 229 23.23 11.27 10.39
N ALA A 230 22.40 10.37 9.87
CA ALA A 230 21.29 10.74 9.00
C ALA A 230 20.33 11.73 9.69
N GLU A 231 20.01 11.51 10.96
CA GLU A 231 19.10 12.35 11.72
C GLU A 231 19.67 13.71 12.11
N LEU A 232 20.97 13.77 12.44
CA LEU A 232 21.56 14.95 13.08
C LEU A 232 22.52 15.74 12.21
N ALA A 233 23.06 15.15 11.14
CA ALA A 233 24.08 15.82 10.34
C ALA A 233 23.50 17.07 9.70
N ARG A 234 24.20 18.19 9.89
CA ARG A 234 23.86 19.49 9.35
C ARG A 234 25.00 20.05 8.51
N ASP A 235 24.64 20.83 7.50
CA ASP A 235 25.61 21.63 6.73
C ASP A 235 26.13 22.83 7.54
N ALA A 236 27.06 23.58 6.96
CA ALA A 236 27.63 24.78 7.58
C ALA A 236 26.58 25.88 7.86
N ALA A 237 25.42 25.86 7.20
CA ALA A 237 24.31 26.76 7.42
C ALA A 237 23.30 26.23 8.47
N GLY A 238 23.61 25.10 9.11
CA GLY A 238 22.78 24.48 10.14
C GLY A 238 21.54 23.77 9.59
N GLN A 239 21.50 23.42 8.31
CA GLN A 239 20.39 22.68 7.70
C GLN A 239 20.67 21.18 7.70
N LEU A 240 19.63 20.36 7.88
CA LEU A 240 19.77 18.90 7.83
C LEU A 240 20.28 18.45 6.44
N LEU A 241 21.24 17.53 6.45
CA LEU A 241 21.73 16.86 5.23
C LEU A 241 20.70 15.86 4.70
N HIS A 242 20.00 15.17 5.62
CA HIS A 242 18.87 14.29 5.30
C HIS A 242 17.61 14.88 5.92
N PRO A 243 16.87 15.72 5.19
CA PRO A 243 15.62 16.27 5.68
C PRO A 243 14.58 15.15 5.90
N PRO A 244 13.52 15.43 6.70
CA PRO A 244 12.41 14.50 6.86
C PRO A 244 11.86 14.04 5.50
N ALA A 245 11.45 12.78 5.42
CA ALA A 245 10.96 12.16 4.18
C ALA A 245 9.53 12.58 3.80
N GLY A 246 9.23 13.88 3.90
CA GLY A 246 7.97 14.52 3.55
C GLY A 246 6.72 13.98 4.28
N PRO A 247 5.57 14.65 4.15
CA PRO A 247 5.38 15.96 3.53
C PRO A 247 5.84 17.13 4.42
N ALA A 248 6.11 16.89 5.71
CA ALA A 248 6.59 17.93 6.62
C ALA A 248 8.03 18.37 6.33
N THR A 249 8.33 19.63 6.64
CA THR A 249 9.63 20.30 6.51
C THR A 249 10.31 20.51 7.88
N ASP A 250 11.63 20.73 7.87
CA ASP A 250 12.38 21.10 9.09
C ASP A 250 12.05 22.56 9.49
N PRO A 251 11.64 22.85 10.73
CA PRO A 251 11.38 24.22 11.17
C PRO A 251 12.56 25.18 10.97
N ALA A 252 13.81 24.70 11.02
CA ALA A 252 14.96 25.55 10.74
C ALA A 252 15.04 25.97 9.26
N PHE A 253 14.65 25.08 8.34
CA PHE A 253 14.52 25.39 6.91
C PHE A 253 13.40 26.40 6.68
N ASP A 254 12.23 26.17 7.26
CA ASP A 254 11.06 27.03 7.07
C ASP A 254 11.33 28.47 7.53
N ASN A 255 11.85 28.62 8.75
CA ASN A 255 12.03 29.94 9.35
C ASN A 255 13.24 30.70 8.82
N ARG A 256 14.35 30.02 8.52
CA ARG A 256 15.62 30.69 8.18
C ARG A 256 15.86 30.84 6.69
N LEU A 257 15.29 29.96 5.87
CA LEU A 257 15.54 29.93 4.43
C LEU A 257 14.26 30.22 3.63
N LEU A 258 13.22 29.43 3.84
CA LEU A 258 12.01 29.49 3.02
C LEU A 258 11.24 30.80 3.24
N ALA A 259 10.91 31.16 4.49
CA ALA A 259 10.15 32.37 4.77
C ALA A 259 10.82 33.65 4.23
N PRO A 260 12.13 33.88 4.41
CA PRO A 260 12.82 35.01 3.78
C PRO A 260 12.80 35.00 2.25
N ALA A 261 12.85 33.81 1.63
CA ALA A 261 12.77 33.68 0.16
C ALA A 261 11.36 34.01 -0.35
N ILE A 262 10.32 33.56 0.35
CA ILE A 262 8.92 33.93 0.06
C ILE A 262 8.72 35.45 0.21
N GLU A 263 9.26 36.08 1.25
CA GLU A 263 9.20 37.55 1.40
C GLU A 263 9.91 38.30 0.26
N ARG A 264 11.04 37.77 -0.24
CA ARG A 264 11.71 38.33 -1.42
C ARG A 264 10.84 38.19 -2.67
N TYR A 265 10.24 37.02 -2.87
CA TYR A 265 9.31 36.76 -3.96
C TYR A 265 8.09 37.70 -3.91
N ASP A 266 7.46 37.86 -2.74
CA ASP A 266 6.32 38.77 -2.57
C ASP A 266 6.70 40.23 -2.88
N ARG A 267 7.85 40.69 -2.38
CA ARG A 267 8.35 42.04 -2.68
C ARG A 267 8.61 42.24 -4.17
N ALA A 268 9.25 41.26 -4.83
CA ALA A 268 9.52 41.32 -6.27
C ALA A 268 8.20 41.36 -7.06
N ARG A 269 7.21 40.56 -6.66
CA ARG A 269 5.88 40.54 -7.27
C ARG A 269 5.15 41.88 -7.11
N THR A 270 5.19 42.48 -5.93
CA THR A 270 4.61 43.82 -5.69
C THR A 270 5.29 44.89 -6.53
N ARG A 271 6.63 44.85 -6.66
CA ARG A 271 7.35 45.79 -7.52
C ARG A 271 6.96 45.60 -8.98
N LEU A 272 6.95 44.38 -9.50
CA LEU A 272 6.56 44.12 -10.89
C LEU A 272 5.16 44.69 -11.19
N ALA A 273 4.19 44.48 -10.28
CA ALA A 273 2.85 45.01 -10.43
C ALA A 273 2.77 46.56 -10.42
N ALA A 274 3.77 47.22 -9.83
CA ALA A 274 3.86 48.68 -9.76
C ALA A 274 4.74 49.30 -10.85
N ALA A 275 5.13 48.56 -11.89
CA ALA A 275 5.98 49.09 -12.97
C ALA A 275 5.17 50.05 -13.85
N GLU A 276 5.73 51.24 -14.13
CA GLU A 276 5.03 52.28 -14.91
C GLU A 276 5.39 52.24 -16.40
N ASP A 277 6.55 51.65 -16.76
CA ASP A 277 7.00 51.48 -18.13
C ASP A 277 7.54 50.07 -18.42
N GLY A 278 7.73 49.77 -19.71
CA GLY A 278 8.12 48.44 -20.17
C GLY A 278 9.57 48.06 -19.86
N LEU A 279 10.47 49.04 -19.66
CA LEU A 279 11.88 48.78 -19.37
C LEU A 279 12.05 48.43 -17.89
N GLU A 280 11.35 49.16 -17.02
CA GLU A 280 11.22 48.86 -15.60
C GLU A 280 10.50 47.53 -15.34
N ALA A 281 9.48 47.19 -16.13
CA ALA A 281 8.79 45.91 -16.04
C ALA A 281 9.72 44.72 -16.36
N ASP A 282 10.61 44.85 -17.33
CA ASP A 282 11.56 43.79 -17.71
C ASP A 282 12.60 43.53 -16.61
N ASP A 283 13.20 44.59 -16.06
CA ASP A 283 14.14 44.48 -14.94
C ASP A 283 13.47 43.84 -13.71
N ARG A 284 12.25 44.28 -13.36
CA ARG A 284 11.47 43.74 -12.23
C ARG A 284 11.01 42.30 -12.47
N LEU A 285 10.74 41.92 -13.72
CA LEU A 285 10.46 40.52 -14.08
C LEU A 285 11.69 39.64 -13.88
N GLY A 286 12.88 40.18 -14.17
CA GLY A 286 14.16 39.55 -13.83
C GLY A 286 14.31 39.29 -12.32
N GLU A 287 13.99 40.27 -11.47
CA GLU A 287 13.99 40.12 -10.01
C GLU A 287 13.02 39.01 -9.54
N LEU A 288 11.78 39.01 -10.08
CA LEU A 288 10.78 38.00 -9.74
C LEU A 288 11.24 36.60 -10.13
N THR A 289 11.74 36.44 -11.35
CA THR A 289 12.26 35.17 -11.86
C THR A 289 13.44 34.67 -11.02
N ALA A 290 14.31 35.56 -10.54
CA ALA A 290 15.41 35.19 -9.66
C ALA A 290 14.90 34.69 -8.29
N ALA A 291 13.90 35.35 -7.71
CA ALA A 291 13.28 34.92 -6.46
C ALA A 291 12.55 33.57 -6.60
N GLU A 292 11.86 33.32 -7.71
CA GLU A 292 11.25 32.01 -8.02
C GLU A 292 12.30 30.89 -8.12
N ARG A 293 13.42 31.17 -8.81
CA ARG A 293 14.54 30.21 -8.93
C ARG A 293 15.16 29.89 -7.57
N GLU A 294 15.27 30.88 -6.70
CA GLU A 294 15.75 30.68 -5.33
C GLU A 294 14.84 29.71 -4.56
N ILE A 295 13.52 29.94 -4.56
CA ILE A 295 12.56 29.06 -3.90
C ILE A 295 12.60 27.65 -4.51
N ARG A 296 12.68 27.57 -5.84
CA ARG A 296 12.82 26.28 -6.55
C ARG A 296 14.06 25.51 -6.09
N ALA A 297 15.21 26.16 -6.01
CA ALA A 297 16.45 25.55 -5.54
C ALA A 297 16.34 25.10 -4.06
N LEU A 298 15.66 25.88 -3.21
CA LEU A 298 15.40 25.51 -1.82
C LEU A 298 14.53 24.25 -1.73
N VAL A 299 13.40 24.18 -2.44
CA VAL A 299 12.53 23.01 -2.47
C VAL A 299 13.24 21.78 -3.03
N GLU A 300 14.03 21.95 -4.10
CA GLU A 300 14.85 20.88 -4.67
C GLU A 300 15.84 20.33 -3.65
N SER A 301 16.54 21.21 -2.92
CA SER A 301 17.51 20.81 -1.89
C SER A 301 16.90 19.97 -0.77
N ARG A 302 15.59 20.11 -0.50
CA ARG A 302 14.88 19.34 0.53
C ARG A 302 14.23 18.06 0.00
N THR A 303 13.86 18.02 -1.27
CA THR A 303 13.21 16.86 -1.89
C THR A 303 14.20 15.86 -2.46
N ARG A 304 15.34 16.34 -3.00
CA ARG A 304 16.31 15.49 -3.71
C ARG A 304 16.93 14.38 -2.85
N PRO A 305 17.38 14.62 -1.60
CA PRO A 305 17.92 13.54 -0.77
C PRO A 305 16.90 12.43 -0.52
N THR A 306 15.63 12.79 -0.29
CA THR A 306 14.53 11.83 -0.11
C THR A 306 14.21 11.09 -1.41
N TRP A 307 14.27 11.77 -2.55
CA TRP A 307 14.11 11.15 -3.87
C TRP A 307 15.16 10.07 -4.12
N ASP A 308 16.44 10.39 -3.90
CA ASP A 308 17.53 9.44 -4.10
C ASP A 308 17.43 8.26 -3.11
N ALA A 309 17.02 8.54 -1.86
CA ALA A 309 16.73 7.51 -0.85
C ALA A 309 15.57 6.59 -1.27
N VAL A 310 14.52 7.13 -1.90
CA VAL A 310 13.40 6.31 -2.39
C VAL A 310 13.87 5.31 -3.43
N TRP A 311 14.65 5.78 -4.41
CA TRP A 311 15.20 4.90 -5.44
C TRP A 311 16.17 3.86 -4.87
N HIS A 312 17.01 4.23 -3.90
CA HIS A 312 17.87 3.26 -3.23
C HIS A 312 17.06 2.17 -2.51
N GLY A 313 15.98 2.51 -1.81
CA GLY A 313 15.11 1.52 -1.19
C GLY A 313 14.39 0.62 -2.20
N ILE A 314 14.00 1.17 -3.36
CA ILE A 314 13.46 0.37 -4.47
C ILE A 314 14.51 -0.62 -5.01
N ASP A 315 15.77 -0.20 -5.15
CA ASP A 315 16.87 -1.07 -5.59
C ASP A 315 17.09 -2.23 -4.61
N LEU A 316 17.07 -1.96 -3.30
CA LEU A 316 17.17 -2.99 -2.26
C LEU A 316 16.01 -3.98 -2.32
N LEU A 317 14.78 -3.50 -2.51
CA LEU A 317 13.60 -4.37 -2.67
C LEU A 317 13.65 -5.20 -3.96
N ARG A 318 14.23 -4.67 -5.04
CA ARG A 318 14.40 -5.38 -6.31
C ARG A 318 15.46 -6.47 -6.26
N ALA A 319 16.42 -6.37 -5.34
CA ALA A 319 17.42 -7.40 -5.11
C ALA A 319 16.83 -8.67 -4.44
N LEU A 320 15.66 -8.57 -3.80
CA LEU A 320 14.97 -9.70 -3.21
C LEU A 320 14.21 -10.52 -4.26
N PRO A 321 14.24 -11.86 -4.20
CA PRO A 321 13.39 -12.71 -5.02
C PRO A 321 11.91 -12.46 -4.73
N GLU A 322 11.05 -12.59 -5.74
CA GLU A 322 9.61 -12.35 -5.61
C GLU A 322 8.89 -13.56 -4.97
N GLY A 323 8.04 -13.29 -3.96
CA GLY A 323 7.21 -14.32 -3.33
C GLY A 323 6.17 -14.89 -4.30
N ALA A 324 5.85 -16.19 -4.14
CA ALA A 324 5.05 -16.92 -5.12
C ALA A 324 3.64 -16.33 -5.33
N HIS A 325 3.01 -15.76 -4.30
CA HIS A 325 1.67 -15.17 -4.40
C HIS A 325 1.66 -13.67 -4.74
N VAL A 326 2.81 -13.03 -5.01
CA VAL A 326 2.85 -11.60 -5.37
C VAL A 326 2.11 -11.35 -6.69
N ALA A 327 2.30 -12.20 -7.69
CA ALA A 327 1.62 -12.08 -8.99
C ALA A 327 0.08 -12.18 -8.86
N ASP A 328 -0.43 -13.04 -7.98
CA ASP A 328 -1.87 -13.16 -7.71
C ASP A 328 -2.44 -11.93 -7.00
N ARG A 329 -1.65 -11.32 -6.09
CA ARG A 329 -2.01 -10.04 -5.46
C ARG A 329 -2.00 -8.91 -6.48
N TRP A 330 -1.00 -8.87 -7.35
CA TRP A 330 -0.91 -7.87 -8.41
C TRP A 330 -2.07 -7.97 -9.40
N THR A 331 -2.47 -9.19 -9.78
CA THR A 331 -3.64 -9.42 -10.63
C THR A 331 -4.92 -8.83 -10.00
N ARG A 332 -5.10 -8.93 -8.68
CA ARG A 332 -6.23 -8.29 -7.98
C ARG A 332 -6.16 -6.75 -8.02
N ASP A 333 -4.97 -6.17 -7.95
CA ASP A 333 -4.79 -4.73 -8.13
C ASP A 333 -5.07 -4.29 -9.57
N ARG A 334 -4.69 -5.09 -10.58
CA ARG A 334 -5.08 -4.87 -11.99
C ARG A 334 -6.59 -4.91 -12.20
N TRP A 335 -7.30 -5.84 -11.56
CA TRP A 335 -8.76 -5.85 -11.56
C TRP A 335 -9.35 -4.59 -10.91
N SER A 336 -8.77 -4.15 -9.80
CA SER A 336 -9.20 -2.92 -9.12
C SER A 336 -9.00 -1.69 -9.99
N PHE A 337 -7.84 -1.59 -10.66
CA PHE A 337 -7.51 -0.51 -11.58
C PHE A 337 -8.46 -0.50 -12.78
N THR A 338 -8.61 -1.65 -13.45
CA THR A 338 -9.52 -1.83 -14.61
C THR A 338 -10.94 -1.42 -14.25
N GLY A 339 -11.47 -1.93 -13.14
CA GLY A 339 -12.81 -1.56 -12.69
C GLY A 339 -12.96 -0.08 -12.35
N HIS A 340 -11.88 0.62 -11.95
CA HIS A 340 -11.96 2.07 -11.77
C HIS A 340 -11.87 2.84 -13.09
N ARG A 341 -10.97 2.44 -13.99
CA ARG A 341 -10.85 2.96 -15.36
C ARG A 341 -12.22 2.91 -16.05
N ASP A 342 -12.89 1.77 -15.99
CA ASP A 342 -14.18 1.57 -16.67
C ASP A 342 -15.26 2.51 -16.12
N ARG A 343 -15.32 2.72 -14.80
CA ARG A 343 -16.22 3.72 -14.18
C ARG A 343 -15.90 5.14 -14.65
N VAL A 344 -14.63 5.49 -14.77
CA VAL A 344 -14.21 6.81 -15.25
C VAL A 344 -14.62 7.02 -16.71
N LEU A 345 -14.37 6.03 -17.57
CA LEU A 345 -14.73 6.05 -18.98
C LEU A 345 -16.25 6.05 -19.22
N ALA A 346 -17.00 5.35 -18.38
CA ALA A 346 -18.47 5.35 -18.41
C ALA A 346 -19.08 6.69 -17.95
N GLY A 347 -18.27 7.65 -17.51
CA GLY A 347 -18.75 8.94 -17.03
C GLY A 347 -19.46 8.86 -15.68
N GLU A 348 -19.22 7.81 -14.89
CA GLU A 348 -19.81 7.70 -13.55
C GLU A 348 -19.41 8.89 -12.66
N PRO A 349 -20.23 9.27 -11.69
CA PRO A 349 -19.91 10.34 -10.77
C PRO A 349 -18.61 10.07 -9.97
N PRO A 350 -17.98 11.12 -9.41
CA PRO A 350 -16.87 10.94 -8.46
C PRO A 350 -17.28 10.08 -7.27
N GLN A 351 -16.30 9.40 -6.66
CA GLN A 351 -16.53 8.61 -5.45
C GLN A 351 -17.14 9.51 -4.35
N PRO A 352 -18.15 9.02 -3.60
CA PRO A 352 -18.87 9.85 -2.64
C PRO A 352 -17.97 10.39 -1.52
N ARG A 353 -18.43 11.43 -0.83
CA ARG A 353 -17.71 11.99 0.33
C ARG A 353 -17.74 11.03 1.51
N LEU A 354 -18.91 10.46 1.75
CA LEU A 354 -19.18 9.49 2.80
C LEU A 354 -19.67 8.20 2.13
N ASP A 355 -19.17 7.07 2.62
CA ASP A 355 -19.71 5.78 2.21
C ASP A 355 -21.04 5.56 2.93
N ASP A 356 -22.03 5.00 2.23
CA ASP A 356 -23.21 4.44 2.88
C ASP A 356 -22.82 3.24 3.77
N ALA A 357 -23.70 2.85 4.69
CA ALA A 357 -23.41 1.81 5.67
C ALA A 357 -23.05 0.46 5.04
N VAL A 358 -23.72 0.07 3.94
CA VAL A 358 -23.47 -1.21 3.25
C VAL A 358 -22.12 -1.16 2.53
N THR A 359 -21.80 -0.06 1.85
CA THR A 359 -20.49 0.16 1.22
C THR A 359 -19.36 0.15 2.25
N ALA A 360 -19.54 0.85 3.38
CA ALA A 360 -18.55 0.89 4.46
C ALA A 360 -18.31 -0.51 5.06
N ALA A 361 -19.38 -1.26 5.34
CA ALA A 361 -19.31 -2.62 5.85
C ALA A 361 -18.64 -3.58 4.86
N ASN A 362 -18.96 -3.47 3.56
CA ASN A 362 -18.31 -4.26 2.50
C ASN A 362 -16.81 -3.96 2.40
N LYS A 363 -16.41 -2.68 2.48
CA LYS A 363 -14.99 -2.30 2.47
C LYS A 363 -14.26 -2.87 3.69
N LEU A 364 -14.85 -2.79 4.88
CA LEU A 364 -14.27 -3.36 6.10
C LEU A 364 -14.11 -4.88 6.00
N ALA A 365 -15.20 -5.60 5.67
CA ALA A 365 -15.16 -7.05 5.51
C ALA A 365 -14.18 -7.49 4.43
N THR A 366 -14.00 -6.69 3.38
CA THR A 366 -12.97 -6.94 2.37
C THR A 366 -11.56 -6.78 2.95
N ARG A 367 -11.29 -5.71 3.69
CA ARG A 367 -9.97 -5.49 4.32
C ARG A 367 -9.60 -6.60 5.31
N GLU A 368 -10.55 -7.08 6.11
CA GLU A 368 -10.32 -8.20 7.03
C GLU A 368 -9.96 -9.50 6.28
N ARG A 369 -10.69 -9.83 5.21
CA ARG A 369 -10.38 -10.99 4.36
C ARG A 369 -9.02 -10.85 3.69
N GLU A 370 -8.71 -9.69 3.15
CA GLU A 370 -7.42 -9.44 2.49
C GLU A 370 -6.26 -9.43 3.51
N GLN A 371 -6.46 -8.97 4.75
CA GLN A 371 -5.47 -9.05 5.83
C GLN A 371 -5.13 -10.51 6.14
N ALA A 372 -6.14 -11.33 6.41
CA ALA A 372 -5.95 -12.73 6.75
C ALA A 372 -5.36 -13.53 5.57
N ARG A 373 -5.79 -13.25 4.34
CA ARG A 373 -5.20 -13.86 3.15
C ARG A 373 -3.74 -13.45 2.97
N LEU A 374 -3.42 -12.16 3.14
CA LEU A 374 -2.06 -11.68 3.03
C LEU A 374 -1.16 -12.40 4.05
N GLU A 375 -1.56 -12.42 5.31
CA GLU A 375 -0.80 -13.06 6.38
C GLU A 375 -0.53 -14.54 6.13
N ALA A 376 -1.52 -15.26 5.60
CA ALA A 376 -1.36 -16.67 5.22
C ALA A 376 -0.39 -16.82 4.05
N GLN A 377 -0.55 -16.02 2.99
CA GLN A 377 0.31 -16.07 1.81
C GLN A 377 1.76 -15.68 2.11
N GLU A 378 2.00 -14.63 2.90
CA GLU A 378 3.35 -14.22 3.32
C GLU A 378 4.04 -15.36 4.10
N ALA A 379 3.32 -16.07 4.98
CA ALA A 379 3.86 -17.23 5.68
C ALA A 379 4.15 -18.41 4.74
N LEU A 380 3.29 -18.69 3.77
CA LEU A 380 3.50 -19.78 2.80
C LEU A 380 4.63 -19.50 1.82
N ASP A 381 4.82 -18.23 1.46
CA ASP A 381 5.86 -17.77 0.52
C ASP A 381 7.25 -17.73 1.15
N ASP A 382 7.35 -17.55 2.48
CA ASP A 382 8.60 -17.19 3.13
C ASP A 382 8.91 -18.04 4.38
N PRO A 383 10.02 -18.78 4.39
CA PRO A 383 10.42 -19.60 5.53
C PRO A 383 10.65 -18.80 6.82
N LEU A 384 11.10 -17.53 6.76
CA LEU A 384 11.29 -16.72 7.97
C LEU A 384 9.95 -16.30 8.58
N VAL A 385 8.99 -15.94 7.73
CA VAL A 385 7.63 -15.62 8.18
C VAL A 385 6.96 -16.88 8.75
N MET A 386 7.12 -18.04 8.10
CA MET A 386 6.63 -19.32 8.60
C MET A 386 7.28 -19.70 9.94
N ALA A 387 8.59 -19.47 10.11
CA ALA A 387 9.28 -19.74 11.37
C ALA A 387 8.67 -18.93 12.53
N GLY A 388 8.29 -17.67 12.29
CA GLY A 388 7.53 -16.86 13.24
C GLY A 388 6.19 -17.50 13.64
N ARG A 389 5.45 -18.04 12.67
CA ARG A 389 4.17 -18.75 12.91
C ARG A 389 4.37 -20.06 13.69
N ARG A 390 5.46 -20.79 13.39
CA ARG A 390 5.84 -22.02 14.12
C ARG A 390 6.16 -21.75 15.59
N LEU A 391 6.95 -20.71 15.86
CA LEU A 391 7.28 -20.28 17.22
C LEU A 391 6.05 -19.81 18.02
N ALA A 392 5.05 -19.24 17.35
CA ALA A 392 3.78 -18.83 17.96
C ALA A 392 2.83 -20.02 18.22
N GLY A 393 3.18 -21.24 17.79
CA GLY A 393 2.31 -22.41 17.86
C GLY A 393 1.17 -22.42 16.81
N GLU A 394 1.24 -21.53 15.81
CA GLU A 394 0.22 -21.37 14.74
C GLU A 394 0.52 -22.22 13.50
N ALA A 395 1.69 -22.86 13.46
CA ALA A 395 2.12 -23.81 12.45
C ALA A 395 3.12 -24.81 13.07
N PHE A 396 3.37 -25.91 12.37
CA PHE A 396 4.45 -26.83 12.73
C PHE A 396 5.00 -27.52 11.48
N ALA A 397 6.27 -27.90 11.52
CA ALA A 397 6.93 -28.66 10.46
C ALA A 397 7.60 -29.89 11.05
N GLY A 398 7.43 -31.03 10.37
CA GLY A 398 7.91 -32.30 10.87
C GLY A 398 8.04 -33.36 9.79
N GLU A 399 8.53 -34.52 10.20
CA GLU A 399 8.68 -35.70 9.36
C GLU A 399 7.51 -36.66 9.56
N VAL A 400 6.95 -37.18 8.47
CA VAL A 400 5.92 -38.21 8.53
C VAL A 400 6.56 -39.55 8.91
N VAL A 401 6.22 -40.07 10.08
CA VAL A 401 6.79 -41.33 10.60
C VAL A 401 5.90 -42.54 10.33
N GLU A 402 4.59 -42.31 10.19
CA GLU A 402 3.61 -43.36 9.96
C GLU A 402 2.43 -42.82 9.14
N VAL A 403 1.91 -43.67 8.25
CA VAL A 403 0.69 -43.42 7.48
C VAL A 403 -0.17 -44.68 7.53
N VAL A 404 -1.35 -44.57 8.13
CA VAL A 404 -2.32 -45.66 8.25
C VAL A 404 -3.56 -45.31 7.44
N MET A 405 -3.85 -46.13 6.43
CA MET A 405 -5.08 -45.95 5.66
C MET A 405 -6.31 -46.26 6.51
N ALA A 406 -7.23 -45.31 6.57
CA ALA A 406 -8.54 -45.46 7.19
C ALA A 406 -9.64 -44.89 6.28
N TYR A 407 -10.90 -45.19 6.57
CA TYR A 407 -12.05 -44.82 5.75
C TYR A 407 -13.17 -44.25 6.62
N SER A 408 -13.96 -43.33 6.05
CA SER A 408 -15.14 -42.77 6.73
C SER A 408 -16.23 -43.83 6.93
N GLU A 409 -16.91 -43.79 8.08
CA GLU A 409 -18.09 -44.61 8.37
C GLU A 409 -19.32 -44.07 7.63
N SER A 410 -19.48 -44.44 6.36
CA SER A 410 -20.65 -44.05 5.55
C SER A 410 -21.02 -45.16 4.56
N LYS A 411 -22.22 -45.06 3.94
CA LYS A 411 -22.67 -46.01 2.91
C LYS A 411 -21.74 -46.08 1.70
N ARG A 412 -20.93 -45.03 1.47
CA ARG A 412 -19.88 -44.98 0.43
C ARG A 412 -18.59 -44.51 1.11
N PRO A 413 -17.81 -45.43 1.70
CA PRO A 413 -16.62 -45.08 2.46
C PRO A 413 -15.63 -44.28 1.62
N SER A 414 -15.22 -43.12 2.14
CA SER A 414 -14.23 -42.25 1.53
C SER A 414 -12.91 -42.32 2.32
N PRO A 415 -11.75 -42.23 1.66
CA PRO A 415 -10.45 -42.28 2.33
C PRO A 415 -10.31 -41.21 3.43
N ARG A 416 -9.79 -41.61 4.59
CA ARG A 416 -9.48 -40.78 5.77
C ARG A 416 -8.17 -41.26 6.41
N PRO A 417 -7.04 -41.27 5.69
CA PRO A 417 -5.78 -41.75 6.24
C PRO A 417 -5.36 -40.96 7.47
N LEU A 418 -4.78 -41.67 8.42
CA LEU A 418 -4.12 -41.13 9.59
C LEU A 418 -2.63 -40.98 9.26
N VAL A 419 -2.10 -39.79 9.49
CA VAL A 419 -0.70 -39.43 9.24
C VAL A 419 -0.13 -38.99 10.58
N THR A 420 0.94 -39.65 11.03
CA THR A 420 1.66 -39.26 12.25
C THR A 420 2.92 -38.51 11.86
N VAL A 421 3.04 -37.29 12.37
CA VAL A 421 4.12 -36.35 12.08
C VAL A 421 4.92 -36.10 13.34
N ARG A 422 6.21 -36.40 13.32
CA ARG A 422 7.15 -36.09 14.39
C ARG A 422 7.71 -34.69 14.20
N THR A 423 7.61 -33.85 15.22
CA THR A 423 7.95 -32.42 15.17
C THR A 423 8.61 -31.95 16.46
N ASP A 424 9.55 -31.00 16.35
CA ASP A 424 10.15 -30.29 17.49
C ASP A 424 9.35 -29.04 17.89
N ASP A 425 8.42 -28.62 17.02
CA ASP A 425 7.54 -27.48 17.29
C ASP A 425 6.48 -27.83 18.35
N ARG A 426 5.94 -26.79 18.99
CA ARG A 426 4.88 -26.90 20.00
C ARG A 426 3.58 -26.24 19.49
N PRO A 427 2.83 -26.88 18.57
CA PRO A 427 1.63 -26.29 18.02
C PRO A 427 0.49 -26.25 19.04
N HIS A 428 -0.32 -25.18 19.01
CA HIS A 428 -1.47 -25.00 19.90
C HIS A 428 -2.71 -25.75 19.36
N LEU A 429 -2.67 -27.07 19.41
CA LEU A 429 -3.75 -27.93 18.90
C LEU A 429 -4.82 -28.16 19.97
N GLY A 430 -6.04 -27.70 19.70
CA GLY A 430 -7.23 -28.09 20.46
C GLY A 430 -7.85 -29.40 19.95
N GLU A 431 -8.77 -29.98 20.72
CA GLU A 431 -9.54 -31.16 20.27
C GLU A 431 -10.20 -30.89 18.91
N ARG A 432 -9.98 -31.81 17.96
CA ARG A 432 -10.54 -31.72 16.59
C ARG A 432 -10.17 -30.45 15.83
N ALA A 433 -9.06 -29.81 16.21
CA ALA A 433 -8.53 -28.66 15.48
C ALA A 433 -8.27 -29.03 14.02
N LYS A 434 -8.61 -28.11 13.11
CA LYS A 434 -8.27 -28.25 11.70
C LYS A 434 -6.87 -27.71 11.47
N VAL A 435 -6.12 -28.41 10.64
CA VAL A 435 -4.82 -27.99 10.15
C VAL A 435 -4.77 -28.11 8.64
N TYR A 436 -3.90 -27.33 8.01
CA TYR A 436 -3.84 -27.20 6.57
C TYR A 436 -2.42 -27.37 6.07
N ARG A 437 -2.22 -28.14 5.01
CA ARG A 437 -0.94 -28.17 4.27
C ARG A 437 -1.14 -27.73 2.84
N SER A 438 -0.09 -27.18 2.22
CA SER A 438 -0.12 -26.84 0.80
C SER A 438 0.09 -28.10 -0.03
N LEU A 439 -0.88 -28.43 -0.89
CA LEU A 439 -0.82 -29.52 -1.85
C LEU A 439 -0.98 -28.95 -3.26
N GLY A 440 0.13 -28.84 -4.01
CA GLY A 440 0.14 -28.22 -5.34
C GLY A 440 -0.42 -26.79 -5.34
N GLY A 441 -0.10 -26.01 -4.30
CA GLY A 441 -0.58 -24.64 -4.12
C GLY A 441 -2.01 -24.51 -3.58
N LYS A 442 -2.67 -25.61 -3.24
CA LYS A 442 -4.03 -25.59 -2.68
C LYS A 442 -4.07 -26.13 -1.26
N PRO A 443 -4.91 -25.58 -0.36
CA PRO A 443 -4.99 -26.05 1.02
C PRO A 443 -5.63 -27.43 1.11
N GLN A 444 -4.89 -28.44 1.58
CA GLN A 444 -5.45 -29.73 1.99
C GLN A 444 -5.73 -29.71 3.49
N THR A 445 -6.96 -30.07 3.87
CA THR A 445 -7.42 -30.05 5.26
C THR A 445 -7.12 -31.38 5.94
N ALA A 446 -6.64 -31.31 7.18
CA ALA A 446 -6.58 -32.43 8.12
C ALA A 446 -7.20 -32.07 9.47
N GLU A 447 -7.66 -33.06 10.21
CA GLU A 447 -8.19 -32.94 11.57
C GLU A 447 -7.21 -33.54 12.57
N PHE A 448 -6.93 -32.81 13.65
CA PHE A 448 -6.13 -33.32 14.76
C PHE A 448 -6.85 -34.46 15.48
N VAL A 449 -6.16 -35.59 15.66
CA VAL A 449 -6.69 -36.79 16.31
C VAL A 449 -6.06 -37.00 17.69
N GLY A 450 -4.76 -36.77 17.81
CA GLY A 450 -4.05 -37.00 19.06
C GLY A 450 -2.60 -36.56 18.99
N LEU A 451 -2.03 -36.35 20.18
CA LEU A 451 -0.66 -35.94 20.38
C LEU A 451 -0.01 -36.90 21.37
N THR A 452 1.21 -37.32 21.09
CA THR A 452 2.01 -38.16 21.98
C THR A 452 3.35 -37.49 22.21
N GLU A 453 3.70 -37.27 23.47
CA GLU A 453 5.01 -36.76 23.85
C GLU A 453 6.05 -37.89 23.69
N GLU A 454 7.19 -37.56 23.08
CA GLU A 454 8.33 -38.47 22.91
C GLU A 454 9.53 -37.91 23.70
N GLU A 455 10.58 -38.72 23.89
CA GLU A 455 11.82 -38.25 24.55
C GLU A 455 12.47 -37.08 23.77
N GLU A 456 12.33 -37.07 22.44
CA GLU A 456 12.81 -36.01 21.55
C GLU A 456 11.67 -35.48 20.67
N GLY A 457 10.88 -34.55 21.23
CA GLY A 457 9.83 -33.84 20.50
C GLY A 457 8.42 -34.42 20.71
N VAL A 458 7.57 -34.25 19.71
CA VAL A 458 6.15 -34.59 19.79
C VAL A 458 5.70 -35.28 18.49
N SER A 459 4.93 -36.35 18.63
CA SER A 459 4.23 -37.00 17.51
C SER A 459 2.77 -36.55 17.45
N VAL A 460 2.40 -35.93 16.32
CA VAL A 460 1.06 -35.40 16.05
C VAL A 460 0.37 -36.29 15.03
N THR A 461 -0.76 -36.90 15.42
CA THR A 461 -1.57 -37.71 14.52
C THR A 461 -2.71 -36.89 13.92
N LEU A 462 -2.75 -36.85 12.60
CA LEU A 462 -3.67 -36.06 11.79
C LEU A 462 -4.50 -36.97 10.88
N ARG A 463 -5.78 -36.67 10.71
CA ARG A 463 -6.67 -37.33 9.75
C ARG A 463 -6.85 -36.45 8.52
N ILE A 464 -6.40 -36.89 7.35
CA ILE A 464 -6.63 -36.14 6.09
C ILE A 464 -8.12 -36.20 5.72
N LEU A 465 -8.70 -35.06 5.37
CA LEU A 465 -10.15 -34.92 5.13
C LEU A 465 -10.53 -34.77 3.66
N ASP A 466 -9.70 -34.10 2.86
CA ASP A 466 -10.03 -33.70 1.49
C ASP A 466 -8.86 -33.81 0.50
N LYS A 467 -9.11 -33.45 -0.77
CA LYS A 467 -8.15 -33.44 -1.89
C LYS A 467 -7.41 -34.76 -2.15
N MET A 468 -8.09 -35.89 -1.97
CA MET A 468 -7.60 -37.24 -2.28
C MET A 468 -8.27 -37.86 -3.53
N GLY A 469 -8.79 -37.02 -4.43
CA GLY A 469 -9.62 -37.46 -5.54
C GLY A 469 -11.05 -37.87 -5.14
N ARG A 470 -11.78 -38.43 -6.11
CA ARG A 470 -13.18 -38.87 -5.95
C ARG A 470 -13.33 -40.38 -5.77
N GLY A 471 -12.23 -41.12 -5.91
CA GLY A 471 -12.18 -42.58 -5.85
C GLY A 471 -12.07 -43.14 -4.43
N ARG A 472 -12.12 -44.47 -4.34
CA ARG A 472 -11.82 -45.20 -3.09
C ARG A 472 -10.31 -45.28 -2.84
N GLU A 473 -9.51 -45.27 -3.89
CA GLU A 473 -8.07 -45.13 -3.81
C GLU A 473 -7.73 -43.64 -3.95
N PRO A 474 -6.91 -43.08 -3.04
CA PRO A 474 -6.43 -41.72 -3.16
C PRO A 474 -5.66 -41.49 -4.46
N GLU A 475 -5.78 -40.29 -5.03
CA GLU A 475 -4.92 -39.87 -6.16
C GLU A 475 -3.44 -39.88 -5.74
N GLU A 476 -2.54 -40.22 -6.66
CA GLU A 476 -1.10 -40.26 -6.41
C GLU A 476 -0.58 -38.91 -5.91
N GLY A 477 0.25 -38.92 -4.86
CA GLY A 477 0.77 -37.72 -4.20
C GLY A 477 -0.22 -36.95 -3.31
N SER A 478 -1.49 -37.37 -3.24
CA SER A 478 -2.50 -36.69 -2.39
C SER A 478 -2.40 -37.03 -0.90
N VAL A 479 -1.82 -38.18 -0.58
CA VAL A 479 -1.55 -38.63 0.79
C VAL A 479 -0.03 -38.59 0.99
N PRO A 480 0.46 -38.07 2.13
CA PRO A 480 1.89 -38.12 2.44
C PRO A 480 2.43 -39.54 2.47
N GLU A 481 3.73 -39.68 2.21
CA GLU A 481 4.49 -40.91 2.40
C GLU A 481 5.35 -40.83 3.66
N LYS A 482 5.75 -41.99 4.18
CA LYS A 482 6.70 -42.05 5.30
C LYS A 482 8.05 -41.47 4.86
N GLY A 483 8.58 -40.55 5.67
CA GLY A 483 9.81 -39.80 5.39
C GLY A 483 9.57 -38.42 4.79
N ASP A 484 8.34 -38.09 4.37
CA ASP A 484 8.01 -36.76 3.87
C ASP A 484 8.20 -35.69 4.96
N ARG A 485 8.82 -34.57 4.60
CA ARG A 485 8.88 -33.38 5.46
C ARG A 485 7.79 -32.41 5.07
N LEU A 486 6.84 -32.19 5.98
CA LEU A 486 5.66 -31.37 5.73
C LEU A 486 5.56 -30.23 6.72
N CYS A 487 4.93 -29.15 6.29
CA CYS A 487 4.50 -28.07 7.16
C CYS A 487 2.97 -27.99 7.15
N PHE A 488 2.40 -27.96 8.36
CA PHE A 488 0.98 -27.77 8.60
C PHE A 488 0.76 -26.43 9.31
N THR A 489 -0.29 -25.72 8.90
CA THR A 489 -0.72 -24.45 9.50
C THR A 489 -2.04 -24.65 10.23
N LEU A 490 -2.26 -23.92 11.32
CA LEU A 490 -3.55 -23.89 12.03
C LEU A 490 -4.49 -22.83 11.43
N PHE A 491 -4.00 -21.99 10.52
CA PHE A 491 -4.78 -21.02 9.76
C PHE A 491 -5.07 -21.52 8.34
N GLU A 492 -6.24 -21.14 7.82
CA GLU A 492 -6.65 -21.41 6.44
C GLU A 492 -5.81 -20.60 5.44
N HIS A 493 -5.45 -21.21 4.31
CA HIS A 493 -4.69 -20.53 3.24
C HIS A 493 -5.57 -19.59 2.41
N GLU A 494 -6.88 -19.85 2.40
CA GLU A 494 -7.88 -19.02 1.74
C GLU A 494 -9.05 -18.78 2.69
N GLN A 495 -9.34 -17.52 2.99
CA GLN A 495 -10.51 -17.18 3.78
C GLN A 495 -11.80 -17.33 2.98
N ARG A 496 -12.81 -17.96 3.60
CA ARG A 496 -14.17 -18.00 3.06
C ARG A 496 -14.82 -16.62 3.10
N GLY A 497 -15.67 -16.34 2.11
CA GLY A 497 -16.50 -15.15 2.11
C GLY A 497 -17.43 -15.10 3.32
N GLY A 498 -17.59 -13.91 3.91
CA GLY A 498 -18.58 -13.68 4.97
C GLY A 498 -20.02 -13.78 4.45
N ALA A 499 -20.98 -13.66 5.36
CA ALA A 499 -22.40 -13.63 5.00
C ALA A 499 -22.70 -12.49 4.01
N LYS A 500 -23.68 -12.70 3.11
CA LYS A 500 -24.16 -11.65 2.21
C LYS A 500 -24.74 -10.51 3.05
N LEU A 501 -24.26 -9.28 2.84
CA LEU A 501 -24.88 -8.08 3.41
C LEU A 501 -26.23 -7.80 2.72
N PRO A 502 -27.18 -7.12 3.41
CA PRO A 502 -28.43 -6.70 2.80
C PRO A 502 -28.17 -5.74 1.63
N ASP A 503 -29.14 -5.66 0.72
CA ASP A 503 -29.12 -4.63 -0.32
C ASP A 503 -29.36 -3.25 0.33
N PRO A 504 -28.91 -2.11 -0.26
CA PRO A 504 -28.97 -0.80 0.39
C PRO A 504 -30.38 -0.40 0.86
N GLU A 505 -31.41 -0.79 0.12
CA GLU A 505 -32.83 -0.57 0.43
C GLU A 505 -33.30 -1.30 1.70
N ASP A 506 -32.59 -2.35 2.11
CA ASP A 506 -32.88 -3.16 3.31
C ASP A 506 -31.94 -2.82 4.49
N THR A 507 -31.24 -1.68 4.42
CA THR A 507 -30.33 -1.25 5.48
C THR A 507 -31.09 -1.05 6.80
N PRO A 508 -30.71 -1.71 7.91
CA PRO A 508 -31.41 -1.55 9.19
C PRO A 508 -31.39 -0.10 9.70
N TRP A 509 -32.49 0.35 10.31
CA TRP A 509 -32.60 1.70 10.89
C TRP A 509 -31.49 2.02 11.91
N THR A 510 -30.96 1.01 12.59
CA THR A 510 -29.83 1.14 13.54
C THR A 510 -28.51 1.53 12.87
N HIS A 511 -28.44 1.44 11.54
CA HIS A 511 -27.25 1.73 10.73
C HIS A 511 -27.52 2.84 9.70
N GLY A 512 -28.53 3.69 9.95
CA GLY A 512 -28.91 4.81 9.06
C GLY A 512 -30.21 4.60 8.28
N GLY A 513 -30.72 3.37 8.24
CA GLY A 513 -31.94 3.02 7.51
C GLY A 513 -31.76 3.01 5.98
N PRO A 514 -32.81 2.66 5.23
CA PRO A 514 -32.81 2.74 3.77
C PRO A 514 -32.54 4.19 3.31
N PRO A 515 -31.87 4.41 2.16
CA PRO A 515 -31.72 5.75 1.60
C PRO A 515 -33.10 6.40 1.40
N GLY A 516 -33.32 7.61 1.95
CA GLY A 516 -34.57 8.34 1.73
C GLY A 516 -34.73 8.80 0.27
N GLU A 517 -35.95 9.05 -0.20
CA GLU A 517 -36.23 9.50 -1.58
C GLU A 517 -35.44 10.77 -2.00
N SER A 518 -35.03 11.61 -1.04
CA SER A 518 -34.18 12.77 -1.28
C SER A 518 -32.72 12.40 -1.60
N ALA A 519 -32.19 11.29 -1.08
CA ALA A 519 -30.85 10.82 -1.40
C ALA A 519 -30.73 10.32 -2.85
N ALA A 520 -31.85 9.86 -3.45
CA ALA A 520 -31.91 9.39 -4.83
C ALA A 520 -32.12 10.51 -5.87
N THR A 521 -32.64 11.68 -5.47
CA THR A 521 -33.07 12.75 -6.39
C THR A 521 -32.37 14.09 -6.20
N THR A 522 -31.65 14.28 -5.09
CA THR A 522 -30.85 15.48 -4.89
C THR A 522 -29.39 15.11 -5.08
N ALA A 523 -28.74 15.69 -6.10
CA ALA A 523 -27.30 15.93 -5.99
C ALA A 523 -27.09 16.58 -4.63
N GLU A 524 -26.49 15.85 -3.68
CA GLU A 524 -26.31 16.30 -2.30
C GLU A 524 -25.84 17.75 -2.37
N ARG A 525 -26.64 18.67 -1.83
CA ARG A 525 -26.18 20.04 -1.70
C ARG A 525 -24.87 19.95 -0.93
N PRO A 526 -23.77 20.52 -1.45
CA PRO A 526 -22.50 20.39 -0.78
C PRO A 526 -22.66 20.87 0.66
N ASP A 527 -22.24 20.03 1.61
CA ASP A 527 -22.08 20.45 2.99
C ASP A 527 -21.29 21.76 3.05
N ALA A 528 -21.60 22.58 4.05
CA ALA A 528 -20.81 23.76 4.35
C ALA A 528 -19.35 23.34 4.46
N VAL A 529 -18.48 24.07 3.73
CA VAL A 529 -17.05 23.81 3.69
C VAL A 529 -16.53 23.71 5.12
N THR A 530 -15.99 22.55 5.49
CA THR A 530 -15.36 22.37 6.81
C THR A 530 -13.91 22.84 6.75
N GLU A 531 -13.32 23.16 7.90
CA GLU A 531 -11.89 23.51 7.98
C GLU A 531 -10.98 22.39 7.44
N GLU A 532 -11.47 21.14 7.37
CA GLU A 532 -10.75 19.99 6.79
C GLU A 532 -10.83 19.91 5.25
N ASP A 533 -11.71 20.68 4.61
CA ASP A 533 -11.93 20.66 3.15
C ASP A 533 -11.33 21.89 2.44
N VAL A 534 -10.90 22.89 3.20
CA VAL A 534 -10.15 24.01 2.67
C VAL A 534 -8.69 23.64 2.70
N LEU A 535 -8.18 23.45 1.49
CA LEU A 535 -6.77 23.36 1.23
C LEU A 535 -6.17 24.71 1.60
#